data_AF-A0A3E0NV02-F1
#
_entry.id   AF-A0A3E0NV02-F1
#
_cell.length_a   1.000
_cell.length_b   1.000
_cell.length_c   1.000
_cell.angle_alpha   90.00
_cell.angle_beta   90.00
_cell.angle_gamma   90.00
#
_symmetry.space_group_name_H-M   'P 1'
#
loop_
_entity.id
_entity.type
_entity.pdbx_description
1 polymer ?
#
loop_
_entity_poly.entity_id
_entity_poly.type
_entity_poly.pdbx_seq_one_letter_code
_entity_poly.pdbx_strand_id
1 'polypeptide(L)'
;MLVLSRKQDQKVSFPSLGITVQILRVKGSTVRLGVDAPMEVRIIRDELEDAGPDEKPREHVIRLPQNLRHELRNELNALSISLHLFKQEMDAGYSKDAEATFQKLVTHLERVCTNQVLSREGVSAEKQPESTALLVEDEANEREMLAGFLRLHGYQVATAGDGLEAMEYLENHEKPSVVLIDMRMPRCDGPSTIRRIRENPAYDGVKIFAISGSTPEENHVNPAQDGLNGWFMKPLNPRSLVDAMAVTIGEMEPTAA
;
A
#
# COMPACT_ATOMS: atom_id res chain seq x y z
N MET A 1 -32.93 -24.45 7.76
CA MET A 1 -32.30 -25.48 8.61
C MET A 1 -32.14 -26.74 7.77
N LEU A 2 -30.91 -27.14 7.46
CA LEU A 2 -30.65 -28.38 6.75
C LEU A 2 -30.57 -29.51 7.78
N VAL A 3 -31.37 -30.55 7.62
CA VAL A 3 -31.47 -31.66 8.57
C VAL A 3 -30.81 -32.89 7.97
N LEU A 4 -29.84 -33.45 8.68
CA LEU A 4 -29.24 -34.73 8.30
C LEU A 4 -30.06 -35.88 8.87
N SER A 5 -30.18 -36.95 8.09
CA SER A 5 -30.69 -38.22 8.58
C SER A 5 -29.68 -38.84 9.54
N ARG A 6 -30.11 -39.74 10.44
CA ARG A 6 -29.20 -40.40 11.40
C ARG A 6 -28.41 -41.56 10.75
N LYS A 7 -28.02 -41.41 9.48
CA LYS A 7 -27.22 -42.41 8.75
C LYS A 7 -25.74 -42.14 8.98
N GLN A 8 -24.98 -43.21 9.25
CA GLN A 8 -23.53 -43.11 9.36
C GLN A 8 -22.94 -42.64 8.01
N ASP A 9 -21.85 -41.88 8.08
CA ASP A 9 -21.10 -41.34 6.93
C ASP A 9 -21.85 -40.30 6.08
N GLN A 10 -23.02 -39.83 6.53
CA GLN A 10 -23.66 -38.69 5.88
C GLN A 10 -22.84 -37.42 6.12
N LYS A 11 -22.60 -36.67 5.04
CA LYS A 11 -21.74 -35.48 5.00
C LYS A 11 -22.50 -34.25 4.49
N VAL A 12 -22.22 -33.10 5.09
CA VAL A 12 -22.57 -31.76 4.59
C VAL A 12 -21.27 -31.03 4.32
N SER A 13 -21.17 -30.40 3.16
CA SER A 13 -20.00 -29.61 2.77
C SER A 13 -20.41 -28.15 2.58
N PHE A 14 -19.54 -27.24 3.00
CA PHE A 14 -19.66 -25.80 2.80
C PHE A 14 -18.50 -25.36 1.90
N PRO A 15 -18.61 -25.50 0.56
CA PRO A 15 -17.46 -25.38 -0.34
C PRO A 15 -16.76 -24.02 -0.27
N SER A 16 -17.52 -22.94 -0.07
CA SER A 16 -16.99 -21.58 0.08
C SER A 16 -16.22 -21.35 1.38
N LEU A 17 -16.38 -22.23 2.37
CA LEU A 17 -15.74 -22.14 3.67
C LEU A 17 -14.70 -23.26 3.91
N GLY A 18 -14.60 -24.23 3.00
CA GLY A 18 -13.76 -25.42 3.19
C GLY A 18 -14.21 -26.33 4.34
N ILE A 19 -15.39 -26.11 4.93
CA ILE A 19 -15.87 -26.86 6.11
C ILE A 19 -16.65 -28.10 5.67
N THR A 20 -16.41 -29.21 6.36
CA THR A 20 -17.16 -30.46 6.24
C THR A 20 -17.72 -30.86 7.60
N VAL A 21 -19.00 -31.25 7.64
CA VAL A 21 -19.61 -31.90 8.81
C VAL A 21 -20.02 -33.31 8.42
N GLN A 22 -19.58 -34.33 9.17
CA GLN A 22 -19.86 -35.74 8.89
C GLN A 22 -20.38 -36.47 10.13
N ILE A 23 -21.33 -37.37 9.94
CA ILE A 23 -21.75 -38.31 10.99
C ILE A 23 -20.72 -39.44 11.09
N LEU A 24 -19.89 -39.41 12.13
CA LEU A 24 -18.85 -40.43 12.38
C LEU A 24 -19.43 -41.71 13.00
N ARG A 25 -20.43 -41.58 13.87
CA ARG A 25 -21.02 -42.73 14.57
C ARG A 25 -22.42 -42.44 15.06
N VAL A 26 -23.29 -43.44 15.00
CA VAL A 26 -24.64 -43.38 15.60
C VAL A 26 -24.77 -44.54 16.59
N LYS A 27 -25.10 -44.23 17.85
CA LYS A 27 -25.35 -45.24 18.91
C LYS A 27 -26.61 -44.84 19.67
N GLY A 28 -27.70 -45.58 19.47
CA GLY A 28 -28.98 -45.30 20.16
C GLY A 28 -29.53 -43.93 19.80
N SER A 29 -29.67 -43.02 20.77
CA SER A 29 -30.04 -41.61 20.59
C SER A 29 -28.84 -40.66 20.38
N THR A 30 -27.62 -41.14 20.59
CA THR A 30 -26.40 -40.33 20.48
C THR A 30 -25.81 -40.39 19.08
N VAL A 31 -25.42 -39.23 18.54
CA VAL A 31 -24.71 -39.10 17.26
C VAL A 31 -23.36 -38.43 17.53
N ARG A 32 -22.26 -39.02 17.03
CA ARG A 32 -20.96 -38.35 16.98
C ARG A 32 -20.81 -37.67 15.64
N LEU A 33 -20.60 -36.36 15.68
CA LEU A 33 -20.32 -35.54 14.52
C LEU A 33 -18.81 -35.25 14.47
N GLY A 34 -18.23 -35.35 13.29
CA GLY A 34 -16.93 -34.81 12.96
C GLY A 34 -17.12 -33.50 12.23
N VAL A 35 -16.37 -32.48 12.62
CA VAL A 35 -16.28 -31.21 11.90
C VAL A 35 -14.83 -31.08 11.46
N ASP A 36 -14.64 -30.96 10.15
CA ASP A 36 -13.35 -30.73 9.52
C ASP A 36 -13.39 -29.32 8.93
N ALA A 37 -12.40 -28.49 9.28
CA ALA A 37 -12.34 -27.09 8.89
C ALA A 37 -10.88 -26.68 8.62
N PRO A 38 -10.65 -25.74 7.70
CA PRO A 38 -9.34 -25.15 7.45
C PRO A 38 -8.78 -24.46 8.71
N MET A 39 -7.46 -24.29 8.79
CA MET A 39 -6.80 -23.65 9.95
C MET A 39 -7.24 -22.19 10.15
N GLU A 40 -7.70 -21.54 9.09
CA GLU A 40 -8.19 -20.16 9.10
C GLU A 40 -9.62 -20.05 9.70
N VAL A 41 -10.34 -21.17 9.82
CA VAL A 41 -11.71 -21.20 10.36
C VAL A 41 -11.68 -21.53 11.84
N ARG A 42 -11.85 -20.50 12.68
CA ARG A 42 -11.91 -20.66 14.13
C ARG A 42 -13.18 -21.43 14.55
N ILE A 43 -12.99 -22.61 15.17
CA ILE A 43 -14.05 -23.40 15.80
C ILE A 43 -14.08 -23.07 17.29
N ILE A 44 -15.24 -22.64 17.79
CA ILE A 44 -15.45 -22.31 19.20
C ILE A 44 -16.48 -23.29 19.78
N ARG A 45 -16.28 -23.68 21.03
CA ARG A 45 -17.28 -24.42 21.82
C ARG A 45 -17.85 -23.47 22.87
N ASP A 46 -19.15 -23.18 22.77
CA ASP A 46 -19.82 -22.23 23.67
C ASP A 46 -19.68 -22.62 25.15
N GLU A 47 -19.53 -23.92 25.45
CA GLU A 47 -19.34 -24.43 26.81
C GLU A 47 -17.92 -24.26 27.41
N LEU A 48 -16.95 -23.74 26.64
CA LEU A 48 -15.57 -23.51 27.08
C LEU A 48 -15.23 -22.02 27.34
N GLU A 49 -16.21 -21.11 27.30
CA GLU A 49 -15.97 -19.67 27.54
C GLU A 49 -15.61 -19.31 28.99
N ASP A 50 -15.79 -20.20 29.97
CA ASP A 50 -15.70 -19.88 31.40
C ASP A 50 -14.47 -20.47 32.14
N ALA A 51 -13.43 -20.87 31.41
CA ALA A 51 -12.18 -21.40 31.99
C ALA A 51 -11.00 -20.43 31.82
N GLY A 52 -10.89 -19.46 32.74
CA GLY A 52 -9.63 -18.81 33.11
C GLY A 52 -9.47 -17.33 32.68
N PRO A 53 -9.03 -16.42 33.59
CA PRO A 53 -8.89 -14.99 33.33
C PRO A 53 -7.53 -14.63 32.71
N ASP A 54 -7.02 -15.41 31.76
CA ASP A 54 -5.75 -15.09 31.09
C ASP A 54 -5.67 -15.76 29.71
N GLU A 55 -6.33 -15.13 28.74
CA GLU A 55 -5.93 -15.02 27.33
C GLU A 55 -7.14 -14.49 26.56
N LYS A 56 -7.20 -13.16 26.37
CA LYS A 56 -8.04 -12.59 25.32
C LYS A 56 -7.29 -12.74 24.00
N PRO A 57 -7.69 -13.61 23.05
CA PRO A 57 -7.31 -13.39 21.67
C PRO A 57 -8.07 -12.17 21.18
N ARG A 58 -7.40 -11.01 21.23
CA ARG A 58 -7.84 -9.77 20.59
C ARG A 58 -7.77 -9.96 19.07
N GLU A 59 -8.77 -10.61 18.51
CA GLU A 59 -9.11 -10.44 17.09
C GLU A 59 -10.50 -9.83 17.02
N HIS A 60 -10.53 -8.50 16.91
CA HIS A 60 -11.73 -7.82 16.47
C HIS A 60 -11.98 -8.23 15.02
N VAL A 61 -12.75 -9.29 14.80
CA VAL A 61 -13.37 -9.53 13.49
C VAL A 61 -14.38 -8.41 13.30
N ILE A 62 -13.94 -7.32 12.66
CA ILE A 62 -14.81 -6.19 12.32
C ILE A 62 -15.86 -6.73 11.34
N ARG A 63 -17.06 -7.07 11.84
CA ARG A 63 -18.20 -7.38 10.98
C ARG A 63 -18.67 -6.07 10.35
N LEU A 64 -18.26 -5.86 9.09
CA LEU A 64 -18.71 -4.73 8.29
C LEU A 64 -20.26 -4.67 8.24
N PRO A 65 -20.87 -3.48 8.41
CA PRO A 65 -22.31 -3.27 8.20
C PRO A 65 -22.81 -3.89 6.89
N GLN A 66 -24.04 -4.41 6.86
CA GLN A 66 -24.56 -5.09 5.66
C GLN A 66 -24.54 -4.20 4.41
N ASN A 67 -24.96 -2.95 4.53
CA ASN A 67 -24.89 -1.95 3.45
C ASN A 67 -23.46 -1.79 2.92
N LEU A 68 -22.48 -1.65 3.82
CA LEU A 68 -21.07 -1.49 3.45
C LEU A 68 -20.51 -2.74 2.78
N ARG A 69 -20.92 -3.95 3.23
CA ARG A 69 -20.55 -5.21 2.55
C ARG A 69 -21.11 -5.30 1.14
N HIS A 70 -22.36 -4.87 0.95
CA HIS A 70 -22.98 -4.87 -0.36
C HIS A 70 -22.29 -3.88 -1.30
N GLU A 71 -22.02 -2.66 -0.83
CA GLU A 71 -21.32 -1.64 -1.59
C GLU A 71 -19.90 -2.08 -1.97
N LEU A 72 -19.11 -2.55 -0.99
CA LEU A 72 -17.76 -3.06 -1.24
C LEU A 72 -17.76 -4.24 -2.22
N ARG A 73 -18.71 -5.18 -2.10
CA ARG A 73 -18.85 -6.30 -3.03
C ARG A 73 -19.17 -5.82 -4.45
N ASN A 74 -20.02 -4.80 -4.58
CA ASN A 74 -20.36 -4.24 -5.89
C ASN A 74 -19.15 -3.55 -6.52
N GLU A 75 -18.41 -2.74 -5.76
CA GLU A 75 -17.19 -2.09 -6.24
C GLU A 75 -16.12 -3.11 -6.63
N LEU A 76 -15.86 -4.13 -5.79
CA LEU A 76 -14.91 -5.20 -6.10
C LEU A 76 -15.30 -6.00 -7.35
N ASN A 77 -16.60 -6.25 -7.56
CA ASN A 77 -17.08 -6.92 -8.76
C ASN A 77 -16.88 -6.04 -10.01
N ALA A 78 -17.20 -4.75 -9.91
CA ALA A 78 -16.97 -3.79 -11.00
C ALA A 78 -15.49 -3.66 -11.37
N LEU A 79 -14.61 -3.66 -10.36
CA LEU A 79 -13.15 -3.72 -10.56
C LEU A 79 -12.73 -4.98 -11.29
N SER A 80 -13.20 -6.14 -10.86
CA SER A 80 -12.84 -7.42 -11.49
C SER A 80 -13.24 -7.46 -12.98
N ILE A 81 -14.44 -6.96 -13.31
CA ILE A 81 -14.92 -6.92 -14.69
C ILE A 81 -14.10 -5.93 -15.51
N SER A 82 -13.89 -4.72 -14.98
CA SER A 82 -13.17 -3.67 -15.69
C SER A 82 -11.68 -4.03 -15.90
N LEU A 83 -11.06 -4.76 -14.98
CA LEU A 83 -9.69 -5.28 -15.14
C LEU A 83 -9.62 -6.32 -16.28
N HIS A 84 -10.61 -7.21 -16.35
CA HIS A 84 -10.67 -8.20 -17.42
C HIS A 84 -10.85 -7.54 -18.79
N LEU A 85 -11.76 -6.56 -18.87
CA LEU A 85 -12.01 -5.79 -20.08
C LEU A 85 -10.77 -4.98 -20.50
N PHE A 86 -10.14 -4.28 -19.55
CA PHE A 86 -8.92 -3.51 -19.81
C PHE A 86 -7.80 -4.38 -20.38
N LYS A 87 -7.58 -5.56 -19.80
CA LYS A 87 -6.59 -6.52 -20.31
C LYS A 87 -6.94 -6.96 -21.74
N GLN A 88 -8.20 -7.30 -22.00
CA GLN A 88 -8.64 -7.74 -23.32
C GLN A 88 -8.50 -6.62 -24.37
N GLU A 89 -8.82 -5.37 -24.02
CA GLU A 89 -8.67 -4.20 -24.89
C GLU A 89 -7.19 -3.90 -25.19
N MET A 90 -6.31 -4.02 -24.18
CA MET A 90 -4.86 -3.92 -24.36
C MET A 90 -4.30 -5.00 -25.28
N ASP A 91 -4.70 -6.27 -25.07
CA ASP A 91 -4.28 -7.41 -25.90
C ASP A 91 -4.77 -7.26 -27.36
N ALA A 92 -5.92 -6.61 -27.56
CA ALA A 92 -6.49 -6.30 -28.87
C ALA A 92 -5.93 -5.01 -29.52
N GLY A 93 -5.11 -4.24 -28.80
CA GLY A 93 -4.54 -2.97 -29.26
C GLY A 93 -5.52 -1.78 -29.29
N TYR A 94 -6.67 -1.88 -28.60
CA TYR A 94 -7.68 -0.82 -28.50
C TYR A 94 -7.32 0.19 -27.41
N SER A 95 -6.25 0.96 -27.60
CA SER A 95 -5.70 1.84 -26.56
C SER A 95 -6.67 2.91 -26.03
N LYS A 96 -7.57 3.44 -26.87
CA LYS A 96 -8.57 4.45 -26.42
C LYS A 96 -9.66 3.86 -25.54
N ASP A 97 -10.13 2.66 -25.87
CA ASP A 97 -11.15 1.97 -25.08
C ASP A 97 -10.53 1.50 -23.75
N ALA A 98 -9.30 0.97 -23.82
CA ALA A 98 -8.51 0.60 -22.65
C ALA A 98 -8.31 1.79 -21.70
N GLU A 99 -7.96 2.98 -22.21
CA GLU A 99 -7.84 4.20 -21.40
C GLU A 99 -9.15 4.56 -20.70
N ALA A 100 -10.28 4.50 -21.40
CA ALA A 100 -11.59 4.76 -20.80
C ALA A 100 -11.97 3.72 -19.73
N THR A 101 -11.65 2.45 -19.97
CA THR A 101 -11.86 1.36 -19.00
C THR A 101 -10.94 1.51 -17.78
N PHE A 102 -9.70 1.93 -17.99
CA PHE A 102 -8.75 2.24 -16.92
C PHE A 102 -9.23 3.38 -16.03
N GLN A 103 -9.79 4.45 -16.61
CA GLN A 103 -10.33 5.53 -15.80
C GLN A 103 -11.49 5.06 -14.90
N LYS A 104 -12.35 4.15 -15.39
CA LYS A 104 -13.40 3.53 -14.57
C LYS A 104 -12.81 2.70 -13.43
N LEU A 105 -11.72 1.96 -13.69
CA LEU A 105 -11.01 1.21 -12.66
C LEU A 105 -10.53 2.11 -11.53
N VAL A 106 -9.89 3.23 -11.87
CA VAL A 106 -9.43 4.22 -10.90
C VAL A 106 -10.59 4.74 -10.06
N THR A 107 -11.71 5.12 -10.69
CA THR A 107 -12.90 5.59 -9.95
C THR A 107 -13.46 4.53 -8.99
N HIS A 108 -13.52 3.26 -9.40
CA HIS A 108 -13.97 2.19 -8.50
C HIS A 108 -12.98 1.95 -7.35
N LEU A 109 -11.67 2.02 -7.60
CA LEU A 109 -10.63 1.91 -6.58
C LEU A 109 -10.71 3.06 -5.56
N GLU A 110 -10.87 4.30 -6.01
CA GLU A 110 -11.05 5.46 -5.15
C GLU A 110 -12.26 5.29 -4.21
N ARG A 111 -13.38 4.76 -4.72
CA ARG A 111 -14.57 4.47 -3.91
C ARG A 111 -14.33 3.38 -2.87
N VAL A 112 -13.52 2.38 -3.21
CA VAL A 112 -13.08 1.36 -2.24
C VAL A 112 -12.22 1.99 -1.16
N CYS A 113 -11.20 2.77 -1.53
CA CYS A 113 -10.26 3.41 -0.60
C CYS A 113 -10.92 4.48 0.29
N THR A 114 -11.93 5.19 -0.21
CA THR A 114 -12.68 6.20 0.56
C THR A 114 -13.52 5.58 1.71
N ASN A 115 -13.69 4.25 1.72
CA ASN A 115 -14.35 3.58 2.84
C ASN A 115 -13.43 3.53 4.08
N GLN A 116 -13.70 4.41 5.04
CA GLN A 116 -12.96 4.63 6.31
C GLN A 116 -12.62 3.38 7.14
N VAL A 117 -13.20 2.22 6.86
CA VAL A 117 -12.89 0.97 7.59
C VAL A 117 -11.59 0.31 7.12
N LEU A 118 -11.10 0.64 5.92
CA LEU A 118 -9.84 0.11 5.37
C LEU A 118 -8.60 0.92 5.80
N SER A 119 -8.79 2.07 6.44
CA SER A 119 -7.71 2.99 6.84
C SER A 119 -7.04 2.63 8.18
N ARG A 120 -7.18 1.40 8.68
CA ARG A 120 -6.46 0.98 9.88
C ARG A 120 -5.03 0.58 9.53
N GLU A 121 -4.11 1.45 9.94
CA GLU A 121 -2.70 1.19 10.21
C GLU A 121 -2.48 -0.24 10.73
N GLY A 122 -1.55 -0.98 10.12
CA GLY A 122 -1.13 -2.27 10.65
C GLY A 122 -0.86 -3.34 9.60
N VAL A 123 0.05 -3.09 8.68
CA VAL A 123 0.90 -4.16 8.18
C VAL A 123 2.32 -3.80 8.61
N SER A 124 2.69 -4.25 9.81
CA SER A 124 4.09 -4.34 10.20
C SER A 124 4.74 -5.38 9.30
N ALA A 125 5.23 -4.93 8.15
CA ALA A 125 6.15 -5.70 7.34
C ALA A 125 7.45 -5.86 8.12
N GLU A 126 7.96 -7.09 8.17
CA GLU A 126 9.16 -7.44 8.89
C GLU A 126 10.36 -6.61 8.41
N LYS A 127 11.09 -6.05 9.39
CA LYS A 127 12.31 -5.23 9.28
C LYS A 127 13.29 -5.71 8.19
N GLN A 128 13.18 -5.14 7.00
CA GLN A 128 14.34 -4.82 6.17
C GLN A 128 14.76 -3.37 6.50
N PRO A 129 16.03 -2.96 6.30
CA PRO A 129 16.48 -1.63 6.71
C PRO A 129 15.56 -0.57 6.07
N GLU A 130 14.73 0.07 6.89
CA GLU A 130 13.71 0.99 6.43
C GLU A 130 14.38 2.30 6.03
N SER A 131 14.78 2.40 4.76
CA SER A 131 15.29 3.64 4.20
C SER A 131 14.20 4.72 4.28
N THR A 132 14.48 5.78 5.01
CA THR A 132 13.57 6.92 5.23
C THR A 132 13.70 7.94 4.10
N ALA A 133 12.58 8.39 3.56
CA ALA A 133 12.49 9.36 2.48
C ALA A 133 11.62 10.55 2.90
N LEU A 134 12.02 11.76 2.50
CA LEU A 134 11.21 12.97 2.59
C LEU A 134 10.82 13.43 1.18
N LEU A 135 9.53 13.47 0.87
CA LEU A 135 9.00 13.96 -0.40
C LEU A 135 8.42 15.37 -0.23
N VAL A 136 8.92 16.32 -1.02
CA VAL A 136 8.51 17.73 -1.04
C VAL A 136 7.88 18.04 -2.39
N GLU A 137 6.57 18.24 -2.43
CA GLU A 137 5.75 18.42 -3.64
C GLU A 137 4.53 19.24 -3.24
N ASP A 138 4.19 20.32 -3.96
CA ASP A 138 3.08 21.19 -3.55
C ASP A 138 1.72 20.59 -3.90
N GLU A 139 1.62 19.86 -5.01
CA GLU A 139 0.35 19.29 -5.41
C GLU A 139 0.03 18.00 -4.65
N ALA A 140 -1.07 18.03 -3.90
CA ALA A 140 -1.42 16.97 -2.94
C ALA A 140 -1.61 15.61 -3.61
N ASN A 141 -2.19 15.57 -4.81
CA ASN A 141 -2.41 14.32 -5.54
C ASN A 141 -1.10 13.72 -6.05
N GLU A 142 -0.20 14.53 -6.63
CA GLU A 142 1.11 14.08 -7.07
C GLU A 142 1.97 13.61 -5.89
N ARG A 143 1.93 14.35 -4.78
CA ARG A 143 2.61 14.02 -3.53
C ARG A 143 2.18 12.66 -2.99
N GLU A 144 0.88 12.41 -2.86
CA GLU A 144 0.40 11.15 -2.30
C GLU A 144 0.61 9.97 -3.26
N MET A 145 0.47 10.19 -4.57
CA MET A 145 0.77 9.17 -5.58
C MET A 145 2.25 8.72 -5.50
N LEU A 146 3.19 9.68 -5.49
CA LEU A 146 4.62 9.38 -5.40
C LEU A 146 4.99 8.80 -4.04
N ALA A 147 4.44 9.33 -2.94
CA ALA A 147 4.66 8.77 -1.61
C ALA A 147 4.17 7.32 -1.53
N GLY A 148 2.97 7.03 -2.04
CA GLY A 148 2.42 5.68 -2.15
C GLY A 148 3.33 4.75 -2.96
N PHE A 149 3.85 5.22 -4.10
CA PHE A 149 4.78 4.46 -4.93
C PHE A 149 6.07 4.11 -4.17
N LEU A 150 6.67 5.06 -3.48
CA LEU A 150 7.88 4.83 -2.68
C LEU A 150 7.62 3.88 -1.50
N ARG A 151 6.49 4.02 -0.81
CA ARG A 151 6.07 3.10 0.27
C ARG A 151 5.91 1.66 -0.25
N LEU A 152 5.37 1.48 -1.46
CA LEU A 152 5.27 0.16 -2.10
C LEU A 152 6.65 -0.49 -2.35
N HIS A 153 7.71 0.31 -2.44
CA HIS A 153 9.09 -0.15 -2.62
C HIS A 153 9.87 -0.22 -1.30
N GLY A 154 9.19 -0.16 -0.16
CA GLY A 154 9.80 -0.39 1.17
C GLY A 154 10.34 0.86 1.84
N TYR A 155 10.18 2.05 1.27
CA TYR A 155 10.59 3.30 1.91
C TYR A 155 9.58 3.77 2.96
N GLN A 156 10.09 4.29 4.08
CA GLN A 156 9.27 5.09 5.00
C GLN A 156 9.23 6.53 4.51
N VAL A 157 8.07 7.00 4.06
CA VAL A 157 7.96 8.30 3.38
C VAL A 157 7.22 9.31 4.23
N ALA A 158 7.95 10.35 4.65
CA ALA A 158 7.39 11.60 5.12
C ALA A 158 7.12 12.55 3.94
N THR A 159 6.13 13.42 4.09
CA THR A 159 5.68 14.33 3.03
C THR A 159 5.63 15.76 3.53
N ALA A 160 6.04 16.71 2.69
CA ALA A 160 5.93 18.15 2.92
C ALA A 160 5.30 18.81 1.69
N GLY A 161 4.42 19.80 1.91
CA GLY A 161 3.76 20.54 0.83
C GLY A 161 4.58 21.71 0.29
N ASP A 162 5.63 22.12 0.98
CA ASP A 162 6.54 23.15 0.50
C ASP A 162 7.91 23.07 1.19
N GLY A 163 8.83 23.91 0.73
CA GLY A 163 10.18 23.99 1.26
C GLY A 163 10.29 24.42 2.73
N LEU A 164 9.29 25.10 3.31
CA LEU A 164 9.31 25.48 4.73
C LEU A 164 8.92 24.29 5.60
N GLU A 165 7.85 23.59 5.23
CA GLU A 165 7.43 22.35 5.89
C GLU A 165 8.54 21.28 5.82
N ALA A 166 9.29 21.23 4.71
CA ALA A 166 10.42 20.33 4.57
C ALA A 166 11.54 20.65 5.57
N MET A 167 11.88 21.93 5.76
CA MET A 167 12.91 22.33 6.72
C MET A 167 12.45 22.11 8.17
N GLU A 168 11.19 22.43 8.48
CA GLU A 168 10.60 22.15 9.79
C GLU A 168 10.60 20.65 10.10
N TYR A 169 10.35 19.80 9.11
CA TYR A 169 10.47 18.35 9.26
C TYR A 169 11.91 17.94 9.60
N LEU A 170 12.90 18.42 8.83
CA LEU A 170 14.32 18.09 9.04
C LEU A 170 14.86 18.55 10.40
N GLU A 171 14.35 19.65 10.94
CA GLU A 171 14.75 20.17 12.25
C GLU A 171 14.17 19.37 13.43
N ASN A 172 12.96 18.82 13.27
CA ASN A 172 12.20 18.21 14.36
C ASN A 172 12.22 16.67 14.36
N HIS A 173 12.70 16.03 13.29
CA HIS A 173 12.62 14.57 13.12
C HIS A 173 14.00 13.95 12.84
N GLU A 174 14.03 12.61 12.79
CA GLU A 174 15.21 11.89 12.36
C GLU A 174 15.53 12.19 10.89
N LYS A 175 16.83 12.25 10.57
CA LYS A 175 17.28 12.64 9.24
C LYS A 175 16.87 11.59 8.22
N PRO A 176 16.20 11.97 7.12
CA PRO A 176 15.89 11.03 6.07
C PRO A 176 17.18 10.61 5.35
N SER A 177 17.19 9.38 4.85
CA SER A 177 18.27 8.89 3.98
C SER A 177 18.27 9.62 2.63
N VAL A 178 17.07 10.01 2.17
CA VAL A 178 16.84 10.65 0.88
C VAL A 178 15.77 11.73 0.93
N VAL A 179 15.97 12.82 0.20
CA VAL A 179 15.01 13.91 0.02
C VAL A 179 14.71 14.06 -1.47
N LEU A 180 13.43 14.09 -1.81
CA LEU A 180 12.89 14.30 -3.15
C LEU A 180 12.21 15.66 -3.16
N ILE A 181 12.62 16.56 -4.06
CA ILE A 181 12.15 17.95 -4.07
C ILE A 181 11.65 18.32 -5.45
N ASP A 182 10.40 18.76 -5.57
CA ASP A 182 9.93 19.48 -6.75
C ASP A 182 10.60 20.87 -6.81
N MET A 183 11.17 21.19 -7.96
CA MET A 183 11.77 22.49 -8.24
C MET A 183 10.74 23.62 -8.32
N ARG A 184 9.52 23.34 -8.79
CA ARG A 184 8.51 24.38 -9.04
C ARG A 184 7.41 24.35 -7.99
N MET A 185 7.62 25.07 -6.88
CA MET A 185 6.64 25.25 -5.82
C MET A 185 6.32 26.75 -5.62
N PRO A 186 5.06 27.13 -5.33
CA PRO A 186 4.62 28.53 -5.27
C PRO A 186 5.02 29.27 -3.97
N ARG A 187 5.28 28.57 -2.86
CA ARG A 187 5.54 29.20 -1.55
C ARG A 187 7.01 29.29 -1.17
N CYS A 188 7.78 28.24 -1.44
CA CYS A 188 9.23 28.17 -1.24
C CYS A 188 9.80 27.30 -2.35
N ASP A 189 10.71 27.85 -3.16
CA ASP A 189 11.23 27.22 -4.35
C ASP A 189 12.24 26.10 -4.01
N GLY A 190 12.20 25.01 -4.78
CA GLY A 190 13.09 23.86 -4.58
C GLY A 190 14.57 24.20 -4.50
N PRO A 191 15.12 25.10 -5.36
CA PRO A 191 16.52 25.52 -5.28
C PRO A 191 16.91 26.15 -3.94
N SER A 192 16.08 27.03 -3.36
CA SER A 192 16.38 27.63 -2.06
C SER A 192 16.36 26.60 -0.94
N THR A 193 15.46 25.63 -0.99
CA THR A 193 15.41 24.53 -0.01
C THR A 193 16.67 23.67 -0.10
N ILE A 194 17.14 23.32 -1.31
CA ILE A 194 18.38 22.57 -1.50
C ILE A 194 19.58 23.31 -0.88
N ARG A 195 19.70 24.61 -1.15
CA ARG A 195 20.78 25.43 -0.59
C ARG A 195 20.75 25.41 0.94
N ARG A 196 19.58 25.62 1.55
CA ARG A 196 19.44 25.54 3.02
C ARG A 196 19.82 24.19 3.60
N ILE A 197 19.47 23.09 2.93
CA ILE A 197 19.87 21.75 3.35
C ILE A 197 21.39 21.60 3.28
N ARG A 198 22.04 22.08 2.20
CA ARG A 198 23.49 21.96 2.01
C ARG A 198 24.32 22.96 2.81
N GLU A 199 23.74 24.06 3.25
CA GLU A 199 24.38 25.00 4.19
C GLU A 199 24.57 24.41 5.59
N ASN A 200 23.82 23.35 5.94
CA ASN A 200 23.92 22.69 7.23
C ASN A 200 24.70 21.36 7.13
N PRO A 201 25.93 21.28 7.68
CA PRO A 201 26.77 20.08 7.65
C PRO A 201 26.10 18.84 8.27
N ALA A 202 25.08 19.04 9.10
CA ALA A 202 24.29 17.94 9.66
C ALA A 202 23.60 17.10 8.57
N TYR A 203 23.38 17.64 7.36
CA TYR A 203 22.67 16.98 6.27
C TYR A 203 23.57 16.54 5.10
N ASP A 204 24.90 16.57 5.26
CA ASP A 204 25.85 16.15 4.20
C ASP A 204 25.66 14.70 3.74
N GLY A 205 25.21 13.83 4.65
CA GLY A 205 24.90 12.43 4.33
C GLY A 205 23.58 12.23 3.58
N VAL A 206 22.68 13.23 3.57
CA VAL A 206 21.35 13.12 3.00
C VAL A 206 21.43 13.20 1.48
N LYS A 207 20.89 12.19 0.80
CA LYS A 207 20.82 12.17 -0.66
C LYS A 207 19.69 13.07 -1.15
N ILE A 208 19.93 13.94 -2.12
CA ILE A 208 18.89 14.84 -2.64
C ILE A 208 18.66 14.57 -4.12
N PHE A 209 17.40 14.38 -4.50
CA PHE A 209 16.96 14.22 -5.87
C PHE A 209 15.98 15.32 -6.24
N ALA A 210 16.22 15.96 -7.37
CA ALA A 210 15.36 16.99 -7.93
C ALA A 210 14.33 16.37 -8.88
N ILE A 211 13.09 16.83 -8.79
CA ILE A 211 12.02 16.53 -9.75
C ILE A 211 11.62 17.86 -10.40
N SER A 212 11.58 17.94 -11.72
CA SER A 212 11.26 19.21 -12.41
C SER A 212 10.66 19.00 -13.78
N GLY A 213 9.81 19.93 -14.23
CA GLY A 213 9.37 20.00 -15.64
C GLY A 213 10.38 20.66 -16.59
N SER A 214 11.53 21.14 -16.09
CA SER A 214 12.56 21.83 -16.86
C SER A 214 13.96 21.27 -16.59
N THR A 215 14.95 21.71 -17.37
CA THR A 215 16.35 21.31 -17.20
C THR A 215 16.99 22.00 -15.98
N PRO A 216 18.10 21.46 -15.43
CA PRO A 216 18.85 22.13 -14.36
C PRO A 216 19.26 23.57 -14.72
N GLU A 217 19.68 23.79 -15.97
CA GLU A 217 20.14 25.10 -16.46
C GLU A 217 19.03 26.15 -16.40
N GLU A 218 17.81 25.77 -16.79
CA GLU A 218 16.63 26.64 -16.74
C GLU A 218 16.25 27.00 -15.29
N ASN A 219 16.52 26.10 -14.34
CA ASN A 219 16.27 26.33 -12.91
C ASN A 219 17.46 27.00 -12.20
N HIS A 220 18.53 27.37 -12.92
CA HIS A 220 19.77 27.93 -12.35
C HIS A 220 20.40 27.05 -11.25
N VAL A 221 20.30 25.73 -11.43
CA VAL A 221 20.86 24.72 -10.53
C VAL A 221 21.98 23.98 -11.26
N ASN A 222 23.11 23.82 -10.59
CA ASN A 222 24.20 22.96 -11.04
C ASN A 222 24.22 21.71 -10.15
N PRO A 223 23.72 20.55 -10.64
CA PRO A 223 23.54 19.36 -9.81
C PRO A 223 24.79 18.94 -9.04
N ALA A 224 25.97 19.06 -9.65
CA ALA A 224 27.22 18.68 -9.01
C ALA A 224 27.65 19.68 -7.91
N GLN A 225 27.43 20.97 -8.11
CA GLN A 225 27.83 22.01 -7.16
C GLN A 225 26.82 22.19 -6.03
N ASP A 226 25.53 22.05 -6.32
CA ASP A 226 24.44 22.15 -5.35
C ASP A 226 24.23 20.83 -4.58
N GLY A 227 25.09 19.82 -4.79
CA GLY A 227 25.09 18.56 -4.04
C GLY A 227 23.87 17.68 -4.32
N LEU A 228 23.33 17.73 -5.53
CA LEU A 228 22.26 16.83 -5.98
C LEU A 228 22.82 15.48 -6.41
N ASN A 229 22.12 14.41 -6.04
CA ASN A 229 22.44 13.04 -6.41
C ASN A 229 21.72 12.60 -7.70
N GLY A 230 20.68 13.31 -8.10
CA GLY A 230 20.06 13.12 -9.41
C GLY A 230 19.01 14.17 -9.73
N TRP A 231 18.65 14.22 -11.00
CA TRP A 231 17.64 15.11 -11.56
C TRP A 231 16.70 14.32 -12.44
N PHE A 232 15.40 14.47 -12.22
CA PHE A 232 14.37 13.78 -12.97
C PHE A 232 13.41 14.76 -13.62
N MET A 233 13.20 14.56 -14.92
CA MET A 233 12.24 15.37 -15.68
C MET A 233 10.82 14.82 -15.56
N LYS A 234 9.84 15.69 -15.36
CA LYS A 234 8.42 15.38 -15.54
C LYS A 234 8.12 15.29 -17.06
N PRO A 235 7.35 14.28 -17.56
CA PRO A 235 6.68 13.23 -16.79
C PRO A 235 7.66 12.19 -16.25
N LEU A 236 7.63 12.02 -14.93
CA LEU A 236 8.55 11.14 -14.20
C LEU A 236 8.18 9.68 -14.45
N ASN A 237 9.18 8.82 -14.69
CA ASN A 237 9.01 7.37 -14.55
C ASN A 237 9.37 6.98 -13.11
N PRO A 238 8.39 6.61 -12.26
CA PRO A 238 8.66 6.34 -10.85
C PRO A 238 9.63 5.16 -10.62
N ARG A 239 9.68 4.19 -11.55
CA ARG A 239 10.64 3.06 -11.45
C ARG A 239 12.08 3.55 -11.56
N SER A 240 12.36 4.40 -12.56
CA SER A 240 13.69 4.97 -12.75
C SER A 240 14.15 5.81 -11.55
N LEU A 241 13.20 6.42 -10.83
CA LEU A 241 13.47 7.13 -9.59
C LEU A 241 13.93 6.17 -8.49
N VAL A 242 13.16 5.10 -8.23
CA VAL A 242 13.49 4.11 -7.20
C VAL A 242 14.81 3.40 -7.50
N ASP A 243 15.06 3.04 -8.76
CA ASP A 243 16.32 2.40 -9.16
C ASP A 243 17.53 3.30 -8.83
N ALA A 244 17.43 4.60 -9.13
CA ALA A 244 18.48 5.55 -8.81
C ALA A 244 18.64 5.76 -7.29
N MET A 245 17.54 5.78 -6.54
CA MET A 245 17.57 5.88 -5.08
C MET A 245 18.26 4.66 -4.48
N ALA A 246 17.89 3.45 -4.90
CA ALA A 246 18.48 2.20 -4.42
C ALA A 246 19.99 2.13 -4.68
N VAL A 247 20.44 2.53 -5.88
CA VAL A 247 21.88 2.60 -6.21
C VAL A 247 22.61 3.62 -5.32
N THR A 248 21.98 4.76 -5.04
CA THR A 248 22.62 5.87 -4.31
C THR A 248 22.65 5.63 -2.79
N ILE A 249 21.64 4.95 -2.25
CA ILE A 249 21.55 4.57 -0.84
C ILE A 249 22.41 3.31 -0.56
N GLY A 250 22.80 2.58 -1.61
CA GLY A 250 23.71 1.43 -1.52
C GLY A 250 22.98 0.09 -1.28
N GLU A 251 21.71 0.00 -1.68
CA GLU A 251 20.84 -1.16 -1.44
C GLU A 251 20.83 -2.17 -2.61
N MET A 252 21.48 -1.87 -3.74
CA MET A 252 21.69 -2.84 -4.83
C MET A 252 23.11 -2.78 -5.40
N GLU A 253 23.79 -3.94 -5.43
CA GLU A 253 24.88 -4.14 -6.39
C GLU A 253 24.31 -4.07 -7.82
N PRO A 254 25.03 -3.46 -8.77
CA PRO A 254 24.55 -3.31 -10.13
C PRO A 254 24.28 -4.69 -10.74
N THR A 255 23.04 -4.93 -11.16
CA THR A 255 22.72 -6.08 -12.02
C THR A 255 23.42 -5.84 -13.35
N ALA A 256 24.59 -6.44 -13.50
CA ALA A 256 25.33 -6.49 -14.75
C ALA A 256 24.50 -7.23 -15.80
N ALA A 257 24.29 -6.57 -16.94
CA ALA A 257 23.76 -7.16 -18.16
C ALA A 257 24.81 -8.07 -18.83
#